data_AF-A0A7S2NSV5-F1
#
_entry.id   AF-A0A7S2NSV5-F1
#
_cell.length_a   1.000
_cell.length_b   1.000
_cell.length_c   1.000
_cell.angle_alpha   90.00
_cell.angle_beta   90.00
_cell.angle_gamma   90.00
#
_symmetry.space_group_name_H-M   'P 1'
#
loop_
_entity.id
_entity.type
_entity.pdbx_description
1 polymer ?
#
loop_
_entity_poly.entity_id
_entity_poly.type
_entity_poly.pdbx_seq_one_letter_code
_entity_poly.pdbx_strand_id
1 'polypeptide(L)'
;SLVPMADRMLLQAPIGEPPPAGDLAGDDREKDKSLSLKQVHAFAAQLYAEKRTDDQRRDKAGQPRRELSVVLQELMRRQHGVRKVVHQKCWQLVESLAHHADADRACATLVEFIDGSRDLDELSFFLYCGQVLDNSAAEASHAPGGRLLAGSLTLERAERVVELLFGDLPKAFALVRAELATVARDMPKVEDHTLSAADSDFDLFGVSEPSVFGVNSEELLVLLIEGWRLSALLFEQVPSPCWRRCALAFAQTDVLGRGWLDPHEVADAEQRRLRV
;
A
#
# COMPACT_ATOMS: atom_id res chain seq x y z
N SER A 1 -32.51 22.18 -39.94
CA SER A 1 -31.50 22.34 -38.88
C SER A 1 -32.14 21.82 -37.60
N LEU A 2 -31.85 20.56 -37.28
CA LEU A 2 -32.58 19.73 -36.30
C LEU A 2 -31.58 19.24 -35.26
N VAL A 3 -31.85 19.55 -33.99
CA VAL A 3 -31.19 18.95 -32.82
C VAL A 3 -32.15 17.90 -32.27
N PRO A 4 -31.75 16.63 -32.09
CA PRO A 4 -32.61 15.65 -31.43
C PRO A 4 -32.42 15.68 -29.91
N MET A 5 -33.56 15.82 -29.23
CA MET A 5 -33.81 15.39 -27.86
C MET A 5 -33.69 13.87 -27.76
N ALA A 6 -33.11 13.34 -26.69
CA ALA A 6 -33.50 12.05 -26.12
C ALA A 6 -33.04 11.88 -24.65
N ASP A 7 -34.04 11.71 -23.79
CA ASP A 7 -34.09 10.83 -22.62
C ASP A 7 -33.18 11.05 -21.41
N ARG A 8 -33.61 12.07 -20.67
CA ARG A 8 -33.58 12.16 -19.22
C ARG A 8 -34.52 11.09 -18.61
N MET A 9 -34.02 9.88 -18.33
CA MET A 9 -34.76 8.89 -17.53
C MET A 9 -34.85 9.35 -16.06
N LEU A 10 -35.95 10.03 -15.75
CA LEU A 10 -36.46 10.23 -14.40
C LEU A 10 -37.06 8.89 -13.92
N LEU A 11 -36.47 8.30 -12.87
CA LEU A 11 -37.06 7.18 -12.16
C LEU A 11 -38.27 7.68 -11.36
N GLN A 12 -39.47 7.41 -11.88
CA GLN A 12 -40.71 7.46 -11.10
C GLN A 12 -40.66 6.38 -10.02
N ALA A 13 -40.88 6.79 -8.77
CA ALA A 13 -41.19 5.87 -7.68
C ALA A 13 -42.63 5.34 -7.86
N PRO A 14 -42.91 4.04 -7.67
CA PRO A 14 -44.28 3.57 -7.59
C PRO A 14 -44.89 4.02 -6.26
N ILE A 15 -45.99 4.75 -6.35
CA ILE A 15 -46.92 5.05 -5.25
C ILE A 15 -47.61 3.74 -4.86
N GLY A 16 -47.40 3.31 -3.61
CA GLY A 16 -48.09 2.18 -2.98
C GLY A 16 -48.17 2.43 -1.46
N GLU A 17 -49.36 2.23 -0.90
CA GLU A 17 -49.79 2.54 0.48
C GLU A 17 -48.90 1.99 1.61
N PRO A 18 -48.96 2.61 2.82
CA PRO A 18 -48.13 2.23 3.96
C PRO A 18 -48.73 1.02 4.73
N PRO A 19 -47.93 0.00 5.11
CA PRO A 19 -48.32 -0.94 6.15
C PRO A 19 -48.01 -0.40 7.56
N PRO A 20 -48.70 -0.89 8.60
CA PRO A 20 -48.84 -0.19 9.88
C PRO A 20 -47.60 -0.27 10.77
N ALA A 21 -47.49 0.72 11.65
CA ALA A 21 -46.51 0.82 12.71
C ALA A 21 -46.39 -0.50 13.50
N GLY A 22 -45.22 -1.14 13.36
CA GLY A 22 -44.79 -2.26 14.18
C GLY A 22 -43.47 -1.88 14.83
N ASP A 23 -43.50 -1.77 16.16
CA ASP A 23 -42.36 -1.53 17.03
C ASP A 23 -41.19 -2.46 16.71
N LEU A 24 -40.15 -1.92 16.08
CA LEU A 24 -38.78 -2.41 16.16
C LEU A 24 -37.86 -1.22 16.39
N ALA A 25 -37.98 -0.62 17.57
CA ALA A 25 -36.93 0.19 18.17
C ALA A 25 -35.74 -0.74 18.52
N GLY A 26 -35.02 -1.17 17.48
CA GLY A 26 -33.78 -1.94 17.57
C GLY A 26 -32.66 -1.17 16.90
N ASP A 27 -32.08 -0.22 17.64
CA ASP A 27 -30.74 0.35 17.45
C ASP A 27 -30.24 0.57 16.01
N ASP A 28 -30.97 1.36 15.21
CA ASP A 28 -30.50 1.84 13.91
C ASP A 28 -29.41 2.94 14.01
N ARG A 29 -28.95 3.29 15.21
CA ARG A 29 -27.94 4.36 15.42
C ARG A 29 -26.49 3.89 15.24
N GLU A 30 -26.23 2.60 15.11
CA GLU A 30 -24.88 2.09 14.83
C GLU A 30 -24.55 1.96 13.34
N LYS A 31 -25.54 2.12 12.45
CA LYS A 31 -25.38 1.82 11.02
C LYS A 31 -24.74 2.93 10.20
N ASP A 32 -24.57 4.14 10.75
CA ASP A 32 -24.02 5.33 10.06
C ASP A 32 -22.70 5.86 10.65
N LYS A 33 -21.97 5.03 11.42
CA LYS A 33 -20.66 5.44 11.92
C LYS A 33 -19.63 5.34 10.80
N SER A 34 -19.00 6.46 10.45
CA SER A 34 -17.81 6.52 9.61
C SER A 34 -16.76 5.52 10.11
N LEU A 35 -16.00 4.92 9.20
CA LEU A 35 -14.94 3.99 9.54
C LEU A 35 -13.83 4.74 10.30
N SER A 36 -13.41 4.17 11.43
CA SER A 36 -12.20 4.62 12.11
C SER A 36 -10.98 4.41 11.22
N LEU A 37 -9.92 5.21 11.41
CA LEU A 37 -8.68 5.09 10.64
C LEU A 37 -8.16 3.65 10.63
N LYS A 38 -8.12 2.98 11.79
CA LYS A 38 -7.72 1.56 11.90
C LYS A 38 -8.56 0.61 11.03
N GLN A 39 -9.87 0.85 10.93
CA GLN A 39 -10.74 0.07 10.05
C GLN A 39 -10.45 0.35 8.57
N VAL A 40 -10.10 1.59 8.22
CA VAL A 40 -9.68 1.95 6.86
C VAL A 40 -8.37 1.26 6.48
N HIS A 41 -7.33 1.28 7.33
CA HIS A 41 -6.07 0.57 7.03
C HIS A 41 -6.31 -0.95 6.92
N ALA A 42 -7.12 -1.54 7.82
CA ALA A 42 -7.44 -2.96 7.74
C ALA A 42 -8.17 -3.32 6.43
N PHE A 43 -9.10 -2.47 5.99
CA PHE A 43 -9.78 -2.64 4.71
C PHE A 43 -8.83 -2.46 3.52
N ALA A 44 -7.94 -1.46 3.57
CA ALA A 44 -6.92 -1.22 2.56
C ALA A 44 -6.01 -2.44 2.38
N ALA A 45 -5.51 -3.00 3.48
CA ALA A 45 -4.69 -4.21 3.48
C ALA A 45 -5.42 -5.40 2.84
N GLN A 46 -6.71 -5.59 3.16
CA GLN A 46 -7.53 -6.62 2.53
C GLN A 46 -7.69 -6.39 1.02
N LEU A 47 -7.97 -5.16 0.61
CA LEU A 47 -8.12 -4.81 -0.80
C LEU A 47 -6.82 -5.05 -1.58
N TYR A 48 -5.67 -4.67 -1.02
CA TYR A 48 -4.37 -4.92 -1.61
C TYR A 48 -4.04 -6.41 -1.72
N ALA A 49 -4.41 -7.22 -0.73
CA ALA A 49 -4.25 -8.68 -0.79
C ALA A 49 -5.10 -9.33 -1.90
N GLU A 50 -6.35 -8.90 -2.04
CA GLU A 50 -7.23 -9.33 -3.15
C GLU A 50 -6.67 -8.89 -4.50
N LYS A 51 -6.13 -7.67 -4.58
CA LYS A 51 -5.51 -7.14 -5.79
C LYS A 51 -4.28 -7.95 -6.20
N ARG A 52 -3.38 -8.30 -5.26
CA ARG A 52 -2.24 -9.20 -5.54
C ARG A 52 -2.71 -10.55 -6.09
N THR A 53 -3.73 -11.14 -5.46
CA THR A 53 -4.32 -12.41 -5.89
C THR A 53 -4.98 -12.32 -7.27
N ASP A 54 -5.63 -11.20 -7.58
CA ASP A 54 -6.17 -10.94 -8.91
C ASP A 54 -5.07 -10.86 -9.96
N ASP A 55 -4.04 -10.06 -9.71
CA ASP A 55 -2.95 -9.84 -10.66
C ASP A 55 -2.18 -11.13 -10.95
N GLN A 56 -1.89 -11.94 -9.94
CA GLN A 56 -1.26 -13.25 -10.12
C GLN A 56 -2.11 -14.19 -11.00
N ARG A 57 -3.44 -14.16 -10.85
CA ARG A 57 -4.34 -14.96 -11.68
C ARG A 57 -4.39 -14.46 -13.11
N ARG A 58 -4.47 -13.14 -13.32
CA ARG A 58 -4.53 -12.55 -14.66
C ARG A 58 -3.22 -12.73 -15.41
N ASP A 59 -2.08 -12.56 -14.74
CA ASP A 59 -0.75 -12.82 -15.29
C ASP A 59 -0.62 -14.28 -15.75
N LYS A 60 -1.02 -15.25 -14.90
CA LYS A 60 -1.04 -16.69 -15.28
C LYS A 60 -1.94 -16.97 -16.48
N ALA A 61 -3.04 -16.23 -16.60
CA ALA A 61 -3.99 -16.38 -17.71
C ALA A 61 -3.61 -15.55 -18.96
N GLY A 62 -2.50 -14.80 -18.94
CA GLY A 62 -2.12 -13.90 -20.03
C GLY A 62 -3.12 -12.76 -20.27
N GLN A 63 -3.92 -12.42 -19.26
CA GLN A 63 -4.91 -11.36 -19.34
C GLN A 63 -4.31 -10.02 -18.89
N PRO A 64 -4.83 -8.86 -19.36
CA PRO A 64 -4.42 -7.57 -18.82
C PRO A 64 -4.65 -7.50 -17.31
N ARG A 65 -4.08 -6.55 -16.57
CA ARG A 65 -4.43 -6.32 -15.15
C ARG A 65 -5.65 -5.40 -15.03
N ARG A 66 -6.38 -5.44 -13.91
CA ARG A 66 -7.55 -4.57 -13.65
C ARG A 66 -7.19 -3.44 -12.70
N GLU A 67 -7.90 -2.32 -12.80
CA GLU A 67 -7.82 -1.22 -11.83
C GLU A 67 -8.26 -1.64 -10.43
N LEU A 68 -7.72 -0.96 -9.42
CA LEU A 68 -8.04 -1.22 -8.02
C LEU A 68 -9.54 -0.99 -7.74
N SER A 69 -10.14 0.02 -8.37
CA SER A 69 -11.57 0.32 -8.31
C SER A 69 -12.46 -0.87 -8.71
N VAL A 70 -12.05 -1.63 -9.72
CA VAL A 70 -12.78 -2.82 -10.19
C VAL A 70 -12.68 -3.95 -9.19
N VAL A 71 -11.50 -4.18 -8.62
CA VAL A 71 -11.28 -5.19 -7.57
C VAL A 71 -12.05 -4.83 -6.30
N LEU A 72 -12.06 -3.54 -5.92
CA LEU A 72 -12.84 -3.01 -4.80
C LEU A 72 -14.34 -3.29 -4.97
N GLN A 73 -14.90 -2.99 -6.14
CA GLN A 73 -16.32 -3.27 -6.41
C GLN A 73 -16.65 -4.75 -6.27
N GLU A 74 -15.76 -5.63 -6.74
CA GLU A 74 -15.94 -7.07 -6.63
C GLU A 74 -15.86 -7.54 -5.17
N LEU A 75 -14.88 -7.04 -4.41
CA LEU A 75 -14.74 -7.32 -2.97
C LEU A 75 -16.00 -6.91 -2.19
N MET A 76 -16.49 -5.68 -2.42
CA MET A 76 -17.68 -5.16 -1.73
C MET A 76 -18.93 -5.97 -2.08
N ARG A 77 -19.08 -6.40 -3.34
CA ARG A 77 -20.18 -7.28 -3.76
C ARG A 77 -20.12 -8.64 -3.08
N ARG A 78 -18.93 -9.25 -2.94
CA ARG A 78 -18.76 -10.54 -2.26
C ARG A 78 -19.06 -10.43 -0.76
N GLN A 79 -18.62 -9.37 -0.10
CA GLN A 79 -18.80 -9.19 1.35
C GLN A 79 -20.24 -8.88 1.74
N HIS A 80 -20.95 -8.07 0.95
CA HIS A 80 -22.26 -7.55 1.34
C HIS A 80 -23.43 -8.14 0.56
N GLY A 81 -23.21 -8.64 -0.68
CA GLY A 81 -24.19 -9.34 -1.53
C GLY A 81 -25.35 -8.49 -2.06
N VAL A 82 -25.90 -7.58 -1.23
CA VAL A 82 -27.08 -6.77 -1.51
C VAL A 82 -26.65 -5.42 -2.09
N ARG A 83 -27.09 -5.10 -3.32
CA ARG A 83 -26.72 -3.87 -4.04
C ARG A 83 -26.87 -2.59 -3.20
N LYS A 84 -27.96 -2.46 -2.42
CA LYS A 84 -28.18 -1.31 -1.54
C LYS A 84 -27.12 -1.21 -0.44
N VAL A 85 -26.79 -2.33 0.21
CA VAL A 85 -25.78 -2.38 1.26
C VAL A 85 -24.39 -2.10 0.68
N VAL A 86 -24.07 -2.65 -0.49
CA VAL A 86 -22.82 -2.35 -1.21
C VAL A 86 -22.69 -0.85 -1.45
N HIS A 87 -23.74 -0.19 -1.95
CA HIS A 87 -23.72 1.24 -2.20
C HIS A 87 -23.50 2.06 -0.93
N GLN A 88 -24.26 1.75 0.14
CA GLN A 88 -24.09 2.40 1.44
C GLN A 88 -22.67 2.22 1.99
N LYS A 89 -22.11 1.00 1.90
CA LYS A 89 -20.77 0.70 2.41
C LYS A 89 -19.66 1.36 1.57
N CYS A 90 -19.82 1.41 0.25
CA CYS A 90 -18.90 2.17 -0.60
C CYS A 90 -18.94 3.67 -0.25
N TRP A 91 -20.12 4.22 0.00
CA TRP A 91 -20.26 5.62 0.40
C TRP A 91 -19.59 5.89 1.75
N GLN A 92 -19.83 5.04 2.75
CA GLN A 92 -19.15 5.11 4.05
C GLN A 92 -17.63 5.04 3.93
N LEU A 93 -17.11 4.17 3.06
CA LEU A 93 -15.67 4.10 2.79
C LEU A 93 -15.15 5.40 2.18
N VAL A 94 -15.84 5.95 1.17
CA VAL A 94 -15.43 7.22 0.52
C VAL A 94 -15.44 8.38 1.51
N GLU A 95 -16.48 8.52 2.33
CA GLU A 95 -16.54 9.55 3.37
C GLU A 95 -15.40 9.39 4.38
N SER A 96 -15.10 8.15 4.78
CA SER A 96 -14.00 7.88 5.73
C SER A 96 -12.64 8.19 5.10
N LEU A 97 -12.42 7.83 3.84
CA LEU A 97 -11.19 8.17 3.12
C LEU A 97 -11.03 9.68 2.97
N ALA A 98 -12.08 10.39 2.56
CA ALA A 98 -12.04 11.84 2.44
C ALA A 98 -11.76 12.52 3.79
N HIS A 99 -12.28 11.99 4.89
CA HIS A 99 -12.04 12.52 6.23
C HIS A 99 -10.58 12.32 6.69
N HIS A 100 -9.97 11.19 6.36
CA HIS A 100 -8.62 10.84 6.84
C HIS A 100 -7.50 11.23 5.86
N ALA A 101 -7.78 11.46 4.58
CA ALA A 101 -6.75 11.67 3.55
C ALA A 101 -5.81 12.86 3.81
N ASP A 102 -6.31 13.94 4.44
CA ASP A 102 -5.48 15.11 4.74
C ASP A 102 -4.46 14.86 5.87
N ALA A 103 -4.76 13.90 6.75
CA ALA A 103 -3.95 13.58 7.94
C ALA A 103 -3.15 12.29 7.80
N ASP A 104 -3.60 11.36 6.94
CA ASP A 104 -3.00 10.05 6.75
C ASP A 104 -2.61 9.80 5.30
N ARG A 105 -1.31 9.64 5.08
CA ARG A 105 -0.73 9.52 3.73
C ARG A 105 -1.07 8.18 3.06
N ALA A 106 -1.28 7.12 3.84
CA ALA A 106 -1.69 5.83 3.30
C ALA A 106 -3.13 5.90 2.75
N CYS A 107 -4.04 6.60 3.44
CA CYS A 107 -5.37 6.90 2.95
C CYS A 107 -5.34 7.75 1.68
N ALA A 108 -4.53 8.81 1.64
CA ALA A 108 -4.36 9.62 0.43
C ALA A 108 -3.88 8.78 -0.77
N THR A 109 -2.85 7.95 -0.56
CA THR A 109 -2.30 7.06 -1.59
C THR A 109 -3.34 6.04 -2.06
N LEU A 110 -4.14 5.49 -1.15
CA LEU A 110 -5.23 4.58 -1.51
C LEU A 110 -6.29 5.27 -2.39
N VAL A 111 -6.64 6.52 -2.09
CA VAL A 111 -7.57 7.31 -2.91
C VAL A 111 -7.02 7.48 -4.33
N GLU A 112 -5.74 7.84 -4.47
CA GLU A 112 -5.06 8.01 -5.76
C GLU A 112 -5.02 6.72 -6.61
N PHE A 113 -5.01 5.55 -5.98
CA PHE A 113 -5.12 4.27 -6.70
C PHE A 113 -6.57 3.90 -7.03
N ILE A 114 -7.55 4.31 -6.22
CA ILE A 114 -8.97 4.03 -6.46
C ILE A 114 -9.52 4.94 -7.57
N ASP A 115 -9.14 6.21 -7.60
CA ASP A 115 -9.62 7.17 -8.59
C ASP A 115 -8.89 7.08 -9.95
N GLY A 116 -7.79 6.33 -10.00
CA GLY A 116 -6.99 6.13 -11.21
C GLY A 116 -6.00 7.25 -11.50
N SER A 117 -5.75 8.15 -10.54
CA SER A 117 -4.72 9.18 -10.64
C SER A 117 -3.31 8.59 -10.73
N ARG A 118 -3.11 7.40 -10.15
CA ARG A 118 -1.91 6.58 -10.32
C ARG A 118 -2.15 5.41 -11.25
N ASP A 119 -1.14 5.07 -12.04
CA ASP A 119 -1.23 3.97 -13.00
C ASP A 119 -1.12 2.58 -12.35
N LEU A 120 -1.41 1.55 -13.16
CA LEU A 120 -1.35 0.15 -12.71
C LEU A 120 0.07 -0.32 -12.39
N ASP A 121 1.08 0.31 -12.97
CA ASP A 121 2.48 -0.10 -12.83
C ASP A 121 3.04 0.44 -11.51
N GLU A 122 2.71 1.68 -11.16
CA GLU A 122 2.90 2.28 -9.82
C GLU A 122 2.22 1.43 -8.76
N LEU A 123 0.97 1.01 -8.96
CA LEU A 123 0.27 0.13 -8.01
C LEU A 123 0.99 -1.22 -7.86
N SER A 124 1.46 -1.79 -8.97
CA SER A 124 2.18 -3.07 -8.96
C SER A 124 3.50 -2.95 -8.20
N PHE A 125 4.24 -1.86 -8.43
CA PHE A 125 5.47 -1.55 -7.72
C PHE A 125 5.23 -1.28 -6.23
N PHE A 126 4.19 -0.53 -5.89
CA PHE A 126 3.78 -0.28 -4.50
C PHE A 126 3.48 -1.57 -3.76
N LEU A 127 2.67 -2.47 -4.35
CA LEU A 127 2.33 -3.75 -3.75
C LEU A 127 3.56 -4.65 -3.57
N TYR A 128 4.50 -4.60 -4.52
CA TYR A 128 5.77 -5.30 -4.45
C TYR A 128 6.65 -4.77 -3.33
N CYS A 129 6.84 -3.45 -3.24
CA CYS A 129 7.59 -2.82 -2.15
C CYS A 129 6.98 -3.18 -0.79
N GLY A 130 5.65 -3.17 -0.68
CA GLY A 130 4.96 -3.57 0.55
C GLY A 130 5.37 -4.97 1.00
N GLN A 131 5.42 -5.92 0.06
CA GLN A 131 5.86 -7.29 0.35
C GLN A 131 7.34 -7.36 0.76
N VAL A 132 8.22 -6.61 0.09
CA VAL A 132 9.65 -6.54 0.45
C VAL A 132 9.82 -5.98 1.87
N LEU A 133 9.06 -4.95 2.24
CA LEU A 133 9.10 -4.37 3.59
C LEU A 133 8.53 -5.32 4.64
N ASP A 134 7.42 -6.01 4.35
CA ASP A 134 6.83 -7.03 5.24
C ASP A 134 7.84 -8.15 5.54
N ASN A 135 8.52 -8.64 4.50
CA ASN A 135 9.57 -9.66 4.62
C ASN A 135 10.76 -9.13 5.44
N SER A 136 11.20 -7.90 5.16
CA SER A 136 12.30 -7.24 5.87
C SER A 136 11.97 -6.99 7.34
N ALA A 137 10.70 -6.74 7.68
CA ALA A 137 10.24 -6.57 9.06
C ALA A 137 10.16 -7.91 9.80
N ALA A 138 9.72 -8.97 9.11
CA ALA A 138 9.66 -10.32 9.67
C ALA A 138 11.06 -10.85 10.05
N GLU A 139 12.10 -10.54 9.27
CA GLU A 139 13.48 -10.85 9.63
C GLU A 139 14.00 -10.04 10.83
N ALA A 140 13.40 -8.88 11.14
CA ALA A 140 13.82 -8.01 12.23
C ALA A 140 13.34 -8.51 13.59
N SER A 141 12.12 -9.05 13.64
CA SER A 141 11.53 -9.58 14.87
C SER A 141 12.27 -10.78 15.45
N HIS A 142 13.14 -11.42 14.66
CA HIS A 142 13.97 -12.55 15.08
C HIS A 142 15.36 -12.14 15.60
N ALA A 143 15.75 -10.87 15.49
CA ALA A 143 17.03 -10.38 15.99
C ALA A 143 16.96 -10.06 17.51
N PRO A 144 17.91 -10.54 18.33
CA PRO A 144 17.94 -10.21 19.75
C PRO A 144 18.39 -8.75 19.94
N GLY A 145 17.56 -7.92 20.61
CA GLY A 145 18.01 -6.63 21.15
C GLY A 145 17.24 -5.36 20.75
N GLY A 146 16.12 -5.42 20.04
CA GLY A 146 15.33 -4.21 19.79
C GLY A 146 13.89 -4.50 19.42
N ARG A 147 12.95 -4.13 20.29
CA ARG A 147 11.51 -4.18 19.96
C ARG A 147 11.15 -2.93 19.17
N LEU A 148 11.22 -3.01 17.84
CA LEU A 148 10.63 -1.99 16.98
C LEU A 148 9.11 -2.00 17.10
N LEU A 149 8.49 -0.84 16.88
CA LEU A 149 7.04 -0.75 16.72
C LEU A 149 6.62 -1.55 15.48
N ALA A 150 5.42 -2.16 15.55
CA ALA A 150 4.86 -2.86 14.40
C ALA A 150 4.71 -1.89 13.21
N GLY A 151 5.17 -2.31 12.03
CA GLY A 151 5.19 -1.44 10.83
C GLY A 151 6.33 -0.42 10.82
N SER A 152 7.40 -0.63 11.60
CA SER A 152 8.61 0.18 11.53
C SER A 152 9.85 -0.65 11.22
N LEU A 153 10.80 -0.05 10.52
CA LEU A 153 12.09 -0.63 10.16
C LEU A 153 13.22 0.20 10.76
N THR A 154 14.37 -0.40 11.06
CA THR A 154 15.55 0.41 11.39
C THR A 154 15.97 1.23 10.17
N LEU A 155 16.57 2.40 10.42
CA LEU A 155 17.12 3.24 9.34
C LEU A 155 18.06 2.44 8.42
N GLU A 156 18.94 1.63 8.99
CA GLU A 156 19.87 0.79 8.22
C GLU A 156 19.13 -0.19 7.28
N ARG A 157 18.03 -0.79 7.73
CA ARG A 157 17.22 -1.68 6.88
C ARG A 157 16.49 -0.90 5.80
N ALA A 158 15.93 0.27 6.14
CA ALA A 158 15.31 1.14 5.16
C ALA A 158 16.32 1.55 4.07
N GLU A 159 17.54 1.94 4.45
CA GLU A 159 18.61 2.24 3.50
C GLU A 159 18.97 1.04 2.63
N ARG A 160 19.07 -0.17 3.19
CA ARG A 160 19.31 -1.38 2.40
C ARG A 160 18.20 -1.67 1.40
N VAL A 161 16.93 -1.45 1.76
CA VAL A 161 15.80 -1.59 0.83
C VAL A 161 15.88 -0.54 -0.29
N VAL A 162 16.25 0.70 0.04
CA VAL A 162 16.45 1.76 -0.96
C VAL A 162 17.61 1.42 -1.90
N GLU A 163 18.72 0.93 -1.37
CA GLU A 163 19.89 0.46 -2.15
C GLU A 163 19.52 -0.71 -3.05
N LEU A 164 18.75 -1.65 -2.53
CA LEU A 164 18.27 -2.81 -3.26
C LEU A 164 17.40 -2.43 -4.46
N LEU A 165 16.49 -1.47 -4.29
CA LEU A 165 15.55 -1.07 -5.33
C LEU A 165 16.13 -0.05 -6.33
N PHE A 166 17.04 0.82 -5.88
CA PHE A 166 17.54 1.94 -6.66
C PHE A 166 19.05 1.96 -6.86
N GLY A 167 19.81 0.97 -6.38
CA GLY A 167 21.28 0.96 -6.41
C GLY A 167 21.88 1.13 -7.81
N ASP A 168 21.22 0.59 -8.83
CA ASP A 168 21.61 0.76 -10.24
C ASP A 168 21.24 2.14 -10.83
N LEU A 169 20.50 2.94 -10.07
CA LEU A 169 19.94 4.24 -10.45
C LEU A 169 20.50 5.34 -9.54
N PRO A 170 21.76 5.76 -9.73
CA PRO A 170 22.48 6.59 -8.76
C PRO A 170 21.79 7.91 -8.43
N LYS A 171 21.07 8.51 -9.40
CA LYS A 171 20.30 9.74 -9.19
C LYS A 171 19.05 9.50 -8.33
N ALA A 172 18.29 8.45 -8.61
CA ALA A 172 17.10 8.10 -7.84
C ALA A 172 17.49 7.65 -6.43
N PHE A 173 18.51 6.81 -6.32
CA PHE A 173 19.08 6.38 -5.05
C PHE A 173 19.50 7.56 -4.18
N ALA A 174 20.27 8.51 -4.73
CA ALA A 174 20.73 9.68 -3.98
C ALA A 174 19.56 10.54 -3.46
N LEU A 175 18.52 10.73 -4.27
CA LEU A 175 17.34 11.51 -3.88
C LEU A 175 16.53 10.78 -2.81
N VAL A 176 16.17 9.51 -3.04
CA VAL A 176 15.38 8.72 -2.08
C VAL A 176 16.12 8.59 -0.75
N ARG A 177 17.44 8.42 -0.78
CA ARG A 177 18.27 8.39 0.43
C ARG A 177 18.30 9.73 1.17
N ALA A 178 18.35 10.85 0.46
CA ALA A 178 18.32 12.18 1.08
C ALA A 178 16.95 12.46 1.75
N GLU A 179 15.86 12.06 1.10
CA GLU A 179 14.50 12.16 1.65
C GLU A 179 14.32 11.23 2.86
N LEU A 180 14.80 9.98 2.77
CA LEU A 180 14.79 9.04 3.89
C LEU A 180 15.53 9.60 5.11
N ALA A 181 16.69 10.23 4.89
CA ALA A 181 17.44 10.88 5.96
C ALA A 181 16.71 12.09 6.57
N THR A 182 15.80 12.73 5.83
CA THR A 182 14.97 13.83 6.32
C THR A 182 13.84 13.28 7.18
N VAL A 183 13.10 12.27 6.68
CA VAL A 183 12.06 11.57 7.44
C VAL A 183 12.61 11.00 8.75
N ALA A 184 13.80 10.38 8.73
CA ALA A 184 14.41 9.82 9.93
C ALA A 184 14.77 10.86 11.01
N ARG A 185 14.99 12.14 10.64
CA ARG A 185 15.28 13.22 11.61
C ARG A 185 14.04 13.75 12.29
N ASP A 186 12.91 13.74 11.58
CA ASP A 186 11.64 14.27 12.07
C ASP A 186 10.93 13.28 13.01
N MET A 187 11.41 12.03 13.06
CA MET A 187 10.86 11.02 13.96
C MET A 187 11.16 11.33 15.42
N PRO A 188 10.15 11.31 16.31
CA PRO A 188 10.36 11.49 17.73
C PRO A 188 11.30 10.39 18.24
N LYS A 189 12.33 10.79 18.98
CA LYS A 189 13.19 9.84 19.68
C LYS A 189 12.29 8.99 20.58
N VAL A 190 12.23 7.69 20.32
CA VAL A 190 11.58 6.75 21.23
C VAL A 190 12.45 6.74 22.50
N GLU A 191 12.06 7.52 23.49
CA GLU A 191 12.65 7.43 24.82
C GLU A 191 12.26 6.06 25.38
N ASP A 192 13.26 5.21 25.63
CA ASP A 192 13.07 3.94 26.32
C ASP A 192 12.55 4.21 27.73
N HIS A 193 11.24 4.24 27.89
CA HIS A 193 10.59 4.24 29.20
C HIS A 193 10.48 2.80 29.74
N THR A 194 11.63 2.14 29.87
CA THR A 194 11.85 0.92 30.64
C THR A 194 13.26 1.04 31.21
N LEU A 195 13.54 1.27 32.49
CA LEU A 195 12.88 0.92 33.73
C LEU A 195 13.15 2.00 34.78
N SER A 196 12.11 2.49 35.45
CA SER A 196 12.23 2.98 36.82
C SER A 196 12.52 1.76 37.72
N ALA A 197 13.77 1.31 37.76
CA ALA A 197 14.27 0.47 38.83
C ALA A 197 15.13 1.35 39.73
N ALA A 198 14.61 1.62 40.93
CA ALA A 198 15.42 2.10 42.03
C ALA A 198 16.61 1.14 42.25
N ASP A 199 17.73 1.72 42.67
CA ASP A 199 18.92 1.06 43.22
C ASP A 199 19.75 0.18 42.26
N SER A 200 20.63 0.81 41.49
CA SER A 200 21.97 0.24 41.27
C SER A 200 22.98 1.33 40.90
N ASP A 201 23.74 1.78 41.90
CA ASP A 201 24.99 2.53 41.74
C ASP A 201 26.03 1.64 41.03
N PHE A 202 25.95 1.54 39.70
CA PHE A 202 27.04 0.97 38.91
C PHE A 202 26.94 1.36 37.43
N ASP A 203 27.29 2.59 37.06
CA ASP A 203 27.56 2.92 35.64
C ASP A 203 28.71 3.94 35.51
N LEU A 204 29.92 3.41 35.33
CA LEU A 204 31.13 4.17 34.94
C LEU A 204 31.62 3.79 33.52
N PHE A 205 30.74 3.30 32.66
CA PHE A 205 30.98 3.17 31.22
C PHE A 205 29.72 3.56 30.47
N GLY A 206 29.52 4.87 30.30
CA GLY A 206 28.47 5.44 29.46
C GLY A 206 28.69 5.08 27.98
N VAL A 207 28.35 3.86 27.61
CA VAL A 207 28.03 3.50 26.24
C VAL A 207 26.57 3.89 26.08
N SER A 208 26.30 5.09 25.56
CA SER A 208 24.94 5.43 25.11
C SER A 208 24.49 4.34 24.16
N GLU A 209 23.48 3.57 24.56
CA GLU A 209 22.83 2.65 23.63
C GLU A 209 22.39 3.45 22.40
N PRO A 210 22.69 2.97 21.18
CA PRO A 210 22.33 3.68 19.97
C PRO A 210 20.81 3.79 19.94
N SER A 211 20.28 5.00 20.04
CA SER A 211 18.84 5.25 19.88
C SER A 211 18.41 4.68 18.54
N VAL A 212 17.61 3.62 18.56
CA VAL A 212 17.17 2.95 17.34
C VAL A 212 16.05 3.79 16.73
N PHE A 213 16.39 4.61 15.75
CA PHE A 213 15.39 5.33 14.95
C PHE A 213 14.63 4.36 14.06
N GLY A 214 13.32 4.26 14.30
CA GLY A 214 12.39 3.51 13.47
C GLY A 214 11.84 4.39 12.34
N VAL A 215 11.93 3.92 11.10
CA VAL A 215 11.27 4.50 9.93
C VAL A 215 9.93 3.81 9.75
N ASN A 216 8.83 4.57 9.64
CA ASN A 216 7.51 4.01 9.38
C ASN A 216 7.48 3.40 7.97
N SER A 217 7.01 2.15 7.85
CA SER A 217 6.96 1.43 6.57
C SER A 217 6.03 2.10 5.56
N GLU A 218 4.92 2.71 6.00
CA GLU A 218 3.98 3.41 5.12
C GLU A 218 4.63 4.66 4.50
N GLU A 219 5.37 5.44 5.30
CA GLU A 219 6.13 6.60 4.79
C GLU A 219 7.23 6.16 3.82
N LEU A 220 7.95 5.09 4.16
CA LEU A 220 8.95 4.51 3.29
C LEU A 220 8.32 4.05 1.96
N LEU A 221 7.16 3.40 1.97
CA LEU A 221 6.48 3.00 0.73
C LEU A 221 6.19 4.17 -0.18
N VAL A 222 5.73 5.29 0.37
CA VAL A 222 5.46 6.47 -0.45
C VAL A 222 6.75 7.05 -1.02
N LEU A 223 7.83 7.12 -0.22
CA LEU A 223 9.15 7.52 -0.71
C LEU A 223 9.65 6.63 -1.85
N LEU A 224 9.45 5.31 -1.73
CA LEU A 224 9.83 4.35 -2.77
C LEU A 224 9.04 4.59 -4.06
N ILE A 225 7.73 4.86 -3.98
CA ILE A 225 6.95 5.18 -5.19
C ILE A 225 7.44 6.47 -5.84
N GLU A 226 7.70 7.53 -5.07
CA GLU A 226 8.19 8.78 -5.66
C GLU A 226 9.59 8.60 -6.29
N GLY A 227 10.44 7.77 -5.68
CA GLY A 227 11.71 7.33 -6.28
C GLY A 227 11.52 6.57 -7.61
N TRP A 228 10.49 5.73 -7.70
CA TRP A 228 10.12 5.05 -8.94
C TRP A 228 9.68 6.03 -10.02
N ARG A 229 8.85 7.02 -9.69
CA ARG A 229 8.39 8.04 -10.65
C ARG A 229 9.55 8.89 -11.18
N LEU A 230 10.45 9.29 -10.28
CA LEU A 230 11.67 9.98 -10.69
C LEU A 230 12.53 9.11 -11.61
N SER A 231 12.65 7.83 -11.30
CA SER A 231 13.38 6.88 -12.13
C SER A 231 12.75 6.80 -13.52
N ALA A 232 11.43 6.64 -13.60
CA ALA A 232 10.70 6.62 -14.86
C ALA A 232 10.96 7.89 -15.70
N LEU A 233 10.92 9.08 -15.09
CA LEU A 233 11.23 10.36 -15.77
C LEU A 233 12.66 10.43 -16.30
N LEU A 234 13.63 9.88 -15.56
CA LEU A 234 15.03 9.81 -16.02
C LEU A 234 15.19 8.86 -17.21
N PHE A 235 14.38 7.81 -17.28
CA PHE A 235 14.40 6.82 -18.35
C PHE A 235 13.58 7.20 -19.59
N GLU A 236 12.58 8.09 -19.49
CA GLU A 236 11.87 8.61 -20.66
C GLU A 236 12.78 9.37 -21.64
N GLN A 237 14.00 9.73 -21.21
CA GLN A 237 15.04 10.28 -22.09
C GLN A 237 15.74 9.22 -22.98
N VAL A 238 15.42 7.94 -22.79
CA VAL A 238 15.92 6.78 -23.56
C VAL A 238 14.71 6.12 -24.25
N PRO A 239 14.78 5.70 -25.55
CA PRO A 239 13.67 5.01 -26.20
C PRO A 239 13.21 3.82 -25.36
N SER A 240 11.96 3.87 -24.90
CA SER A 240 11.60 3.29 -23.61
C SER A 240 11.64 1.76 -23.60
N PRO A 241 12.40 1.13 -22.69
CA PRO A 241 12.01 -0.18 -22.21
C PRO A 241 10.67 -0.01 -21.48
N CYS A 242 9.71 -0.88 -21.78
CA CYS A 242 8.44 -0.92 -21.06
C CYS A 242 8.75 -1.34 -19.60
N TRP A 243 8.94 -0.38 -18.70
CA TRP A 243 9.31 -0.62 -17.30
C TRP A 243 8.35 -1.59 -16.61
N ARG A 244 7.07 -1.54 -16.97
CA ARG A 244 6.07 -2.57 -16.67
C ARG A 244 6.56 -3.98 -16.96
N ARG A 245 7.07 -4.26 -18.16
CA ARG A 245 7.59 -5.58 -18.54
C ARG A 245 8.83 -5.96 -17.74
N CYS A 246 9.65 -4.98 -17.33
CA CYS A 246 10.83 -5.23 -16.50
C CYS A 246 10.43 -5.55 -15.06
N ALA A 247 9.61 -4.71 -14.41
CA ALA A 247 9.12 -4.94 -13.06
C ALA A 247 8.26 -6.20 -12.95
N LEU A 248 7.42 -6.48 -13.96
CA LEU A 248 6.66 -7.74 -14.04
C LEU A 248 7.58 -8.95 -14.14
N ALA A 249 8.55 -8.92 -15.05
CA ALA A 249 9.49 -10.03 -15.21
C ALA A 249 10.28 -10.24 -13.91
N PHE A 250 10.68 -9.16 -13.26
CA PHE A 250 11.38 -9.20 -11.98
C PHE A 250 10.50 -9.81 -10.89
N ALA A 251 9.30 -9.29 -10.67
CA ALA A 251 8.36 -9.80 -9.65
C ALA A 251 7.93 -11.25 -9.89
N GLN A 252 7.85 -11.69 -11.15
CA GLN A 252 7.58 -13.09 -11.50
C GLN A 252 8.78 -14.02 -11.26
N THR A 253 10.00 -13.46 -11.23
CA THR A 253 11.24 -14.20 -11.04
C THR A 253 11.66 -14.22 -9.57
N ASP A 254 11.40 -13.16 -8.83
CA ASP A 254 11.67 -13.04 -7.39
C ASP A 254 10.61 -13.80 -6.59
N VAL A 255 10.62 -15.13 -6.72
CA VAL A 255 9.65 -16.03 -6.08
C VAL A 255 9.67 -15.88 -4.55
N LEU A 256 10.82 -15.48 -4.00
CA LEU A 256 11.05 -15.34 -2.57
C LEU A 256 10.75 -13.92 -2.07
N GLY A 257 10.48 -12.96 -2.95
CA GLY A 257 10.15 -11.58 -2.59
C GLY A 257 11.28 -10.88 -1.84
N ARG A 258 12.53 -11.17 -2.23
CA ARG A 258 13.72 -10.64 -1.56
C ARG A 258 14.09 -9.24 -2.00
N GLY A 259 13.58 -8.75 -3.13
CA GLY A 259 14.08 -7.50 -3.71
C GLY A 259 15.25 -7.66 -4.67
N TRP A 260 15.80 -8.86 -4.81
CA TRP A 260 16.93 -9.18 -5.69
C TRP A 260 16.82 -10.60 -6.24
N LEU A 261 17.38 -10.79 -7.43
CA LEU A 261 17.46 -12.09 -8.10
C LEU A 261 18.87 -12.66 -7.96
N ASP A 262 18.98 -13.93 -7.61
CA ASP A 262 20.26 -14.63 -7.66
C ASP A 262 20.63 -15.00 -9.11
N PRO A 263 21.91 -15.29 -9.43
CA PRO A 263 22.31 -15.61 -10.80
C PRO A 263 21.58 -16.82 -11.41
N HIS A 264 21.11 -17.76 -10.59
CA HIS A 264 20.37 -18.93 -11.06
C HIS A 264 18.93 -18.56 -11.43
N GLU A 265 18.26 -17.74 -10.62
CA GLU A 265 16.93 -17.20 -10.89
C GLU A 265 16.91 -16.36 -12.18
N VAL A 266 17.95 -15.55 -12.39
CA VAL A 266 18.13 -14.78 -13.64
C VAL A 266 18.27 -15.73 -14.83
N ALA A 267 19.18 -16.72 -14.74
CA ALA A 267 19.39 -17.69 -15.82
C ALA A 267 18.11 -18.49 -16.15
N ASP A 268 17.34 -18.89 -15.12
CA ASP A 268 16.07 -19.59 -15.28
C ASP A 268 14.99 -18.71 -15.91
N ALA A 269 14.95 -17.42 -15.56
CA ALA A 269 14.02 -16.46 -16.16
C ALA A 269 14.35 -16.18 -17.63
N GLU A 270 15.63 -16.05 -17.96
CA GLU A 270 16.09 -15.88 -19.34
C GLU A 270 15.76 -17.12 -20.19
N GLN A 271 16.02 -18.32 -19.67
CA GLN A 271 15.64 -19.56 -20.36
C GLN A 271 14.13 -19.69 -20.57
N ARG A 272 13.32 -19.28 -19.58
CA ARG A 272 11.85 -19.26 -19.70
C ARG A 272 11.39 -18.27 -20.78
N ARG A 273 12.02 -17.10 -20.86
CA ARG A 273 11.71 -16.08 -21.88
C ARG A 273 12.04 -16.54 -23.29
N LEU A 274 13.15 -17.25 -23.49
CA LEU A 274 13.58 -17.73 -24.82
C LEU A 274 12.71 -18.87 -25.38
N ARG A 275 11.87 -19.49 -24.55
CA ARG A 275 10.98 -20.60 -24.95
C ARG A 275 9.56 -20.15 -25.37
N VAL A 276 9.23 -18.88 -25.18
CA VAL A 276 7.94 -18.25 -25.55
C VAL A 276 8.10 -17.46 -26.83
#